data_AF-A0A7V5FPW7-F1
#
_entry.id   AF-A0A7V5FPW7-F1
#
_cell.length_a   1.000
_cell.length_b   1.000
_cell.length_c   1.000
_cell.angle_alpha   90.00
_cell.angle_beta   90.00
_cell.angle_gamma   90.00
#
_symmetry.space_group_name_H-M   'P 1'
#
loop_
_entity.id
_entity.type
_entity.pdbx_description
1 polymer ?
#
loop_
_entity_poly.entity_id
_entity_poly.type
_entity_poly.pdbx_seq_one_letter_code
_entity_poly.pdbx_strand_id
1 'polypeptide(L)'
;MIMKFIKKSSAKYCRSGLFLFFCCGCDLKNLIKPRWLQNIFSCSVFVVALLLIVVALPSCRFLPQKEGAREREQLPRITQKQAERKIVFEEPDIPEPQETVITGKEKMSVSSSAVKGRRPKVAIIIDDMGYHQQIGRRLLALDLNLTFSFLPGAPFTLKQENQAWEQGRDVMLHMPMEARSAVWNPGPGALYLKFSPEK
;
A
#
# COMPACT_ATOMS: atom_id res chain seq x y z
N MET A 1 -10.13 -14.40 -31.10
CA MET A 1 -8.65 -14.21 -31.07
C MET A 1 -8.21 -14.28 -29.61
N ILE A 2 -7.72 -15.44 -29.18
CA ILE A 2 -7.37 -15.74 -27.78
C ILE A 2 -5.92 -15.32 -27.55
N MET A 3 -5.69 -14.27 -26.76
CA MET A 3 -4.35 -13.96 -26.25
C MET A 3 -4.21 -14.48 -24.82
N LYS A 4 -3.62 -15.67 -24.72
CA LYS A 4 -2.95 -16.14 -23.51
C LYS A 4 -1.79 -15.18 -23.24
N PHE A 5 -1.83 -14.44 -22.14
CA PHE A 5 -0.62 -13.76 -21.65
C PHE A 5 -0.03 -14.56 -20.48
N ILE A 6 1.18 -15.03 -20.72
CA ILE A 6 1.96 -15.89 -19.84
C ILE A 6 2.46 -15.05 -18.65
N LYS A 7 2.11 -15.50 -17.45
CA LYS A 7 2.57 -14.98 -16.16
C LYS A 7 4.08 -15.25 -16.03
N LYS A 8 4.93 -14.22 -16.05
CA LYS A 8 6.36 -14.37 -15.74
C LYS A 8 6.59 -14.04 -14.26
N SER A 9 6.77 -15.09 -13.48
CA SER A 9 7.25 -15.04 -12.10
C SER A 9 8.76 -14.89 -12.11
N SER A 10 9.31 -13.90 -11.40
CA SER A 10 10.71 -13.89 -10.99
C SER A 10 10.83 -13.31 -9.59
N ALA A 11 10.99 -14.19 -8.63
CA ALA A 11 11.49 -13.88 -7.30
C ALA A 11 13.02 -13.93 -7.28
N LYS A 12 13.57 -13.25 -6.26
CA LYS A 12 14.86 -13.46 -5.55
C LYS A 12 15.98 -12.44 -5.81
N TYR A 13 16.12 -11.55 -4.81
CA TYR A 13 17.28 -11.44 -3.91
C TYR A 13 18.69 -11.62 -4.50
N CYS A 14 19.53 -10.59 -4.38
CA CYS A 14 20.94 -10.80 -4.06
C CYS A 14 21.46 -9.72 -3.11
N ARG A 15 22.16 -10.19 -2.09
CA ARG A 15 22.62 -9.56 -0.86
C ARG A 15 24.11 -9.24 -1.06
N SER A 16 24.58 -8.11 -0.54
CA SER A 16 25.90 -7.89 0.12
C SER A 16 27.15 -8.63 -0.39
N GLY A 17 28.23 -7.89 -0.68
CA GLY A 17 29.57 -8.50 -0.75
C GLY A 17 30.69 -7.58 -1.20
N LEU A 18 31.24 -6.81 -0.26
CA LEU A 18 32.58 -6.21 -0.29
C LEU A 18 33.64 -7.33 -0.36
N PHE A 19 34.53 -7.36 -1.35
CA PHE A 19 35.87 -7.96 -1.19
C PHE A 19 36.85 -7.39 -2.23
N LEU A 20 37.90 -6.74 -1.71
CA LEU A 20 39.14 -6.37 -2.38
C LEU A 20 39.87 -7.63 -2.88
N PHE A 21 40.44 -7.59 -4.08
CA PHE A 21 41.70 -8.28 -4.36
C PHE A 21 42.56 -7.52 -5.36
N PHE A 22 43.84 -7.47 -5.00
CA PHE A 22 44.95 -6.75 -5.58
C PHE A 22 45.70 -7.70 -6.54
N CYS A 23 46.12 -7.21 -7.71
CA CYS A 23 47.25 -7.74 -8.50
C CYS A 23 47.54 -6.70 -9.61
N CYS A 24 48.57 -5.86 -9.51
CA CYS A 24 50.02 -6.12 -9.67
C CYS A 24 50.45 -6.41 -11.12
N GLY A 25 51.34 -5.56 -11.65
CA GLY A 25 52.03 -5.67 -12.94
C GLY A 25 52.25 -4.31 -13.61
N CYS A 26 53.24 -3.52 -13.16
CA CYS A 26 54.50 -3.19 -13.87
C CYS A 26 54.32 -2.48 -15.24
N ASP A 27 55.02 -1.42 -15.63
CA ASP A 27 56.10 -0.57 -15.10
C ASP A 27 56.31 0.50 -16.19
N LEU A 28 56.50 1.79 -15.87
CA LEU A 28 57.31 2.72 -16.69
C LEU A 28 57.48 4.11 -16.02
N LYS A 29 58.75 4.38 -15.65
CA LYS A 29 59.46 5.69 -15.59
C LYS A 29 59.33 6.54 -14.31
N ASN A 30 60.43 6.50 -13.54
CA ASN A 30 61.14 7.63 -12.92
C ASN A 30 60.31 8.73 -12.23
N LEU A 31 60.44 8.83 -10.90
CA LEU A 31 60.95 10.05 -10.24
C LEU A 31 61.07 9.86 -8.71
N ILE A 32 62.28 10.07 -8.23
CA ILE A 32 62.76 9.95 -6.86
C ILE A 32 62.08 10.98 -5.94
N LYS A 33 61.29 10.54 -4.95
CA LYS A 33 61.20 11.05 -3.55
C LYS A 33 60.48 10.00 -2.66
N PRO A 34 61.03 9.59 -1.48
CA PRO A 34 60.39 8.62 -0.61
C PRO A 34 59.16 9.22 0.10
N ARG A 35 57.97 8.81 -0.32
CA ARG A 35 56.66 9.23 0.23
C ARG A 35 56.23 8.45 1.49
N TRP A 36 57.17 7.73 2.12
CA TRP A 36 56.89 6.69 3.13
C TRP A 36 57.00 7.22 4.57
N LEU A 37 57.34 8.51 4.74
CA LEU A 37 57.42 9.19 6.04
C LEU A 37 56.17 10.01 6.40
N GLN A 38 55.19 10.16 5.49
CA GLN A 38 53.96 10.91 5.78
C GLN A 38 52.78 10.02 6.24
N ASN A 39 52.88 8.70 6.11
CA ASN A 39 51.78 7.78 6.45
C ASN A 39 51.86 7.18 7.87
N ILE A 40 52.97 7.36 8.60
CA ILE A 40 53.05 6.99 10.02
C ILE A 40 52.43 8.07 10.90
N PHE A 41 52.58 9.34 10.53
CA PHE A 41 51.97 10.47 11.24
C PHE A 41 50.45 10.59 11.02
N SER A 42 49.91 10.03 9.93
CA SER A 42 48.46 10.08 9.67
C SER A 42 47.68 9.09 10.57
N CYS A 43 48.18 7.87 10.79
CA CYS A 43 47.49 6.90 11.66
C CYS A 43 47.48 7.32 13.14
N SER A 44 48.56 7.94 13.64
CA SER A 44 48.63 8.34 15.06
C SER A 44 47.66 9.48 15.39
N VAL A 45 47.50 10.44 14.47
CA VAL A 45 46.57 11.57 14.65
C VAL A 45 45.11 11.09 14.66
N PHE A 46 44.74 10.11 13.81
CA PHE A 46 43.38 9.55 13.81
C PHE A 46 43.03 8.78 15.08
N VAL A 47 43.98 8.00 15.63
CA VAL A 47 43.76 7.25 16.88
C VAL A 47 43.66 8.20 18.07
N VAL A 48 44.51 9.22 18.15
CA VAL A 48 44.43 10.24 19.21
C VAL A 48 43.15 11.07 19.09
N ALA A 49 42.72 11.44 17.88
CA ALA A 49 41.46 12.15 17.67
C ALA A 49 40.23 11.33 18.09
N LEU A 50 40.20 10.03 17.78
CA LEU A 50 39.13 9.12 18.23
C LEU A 50 39.12 8.97 19.76
N LEU A 51 40.29 8.85 20.39
CA LEU A 51 40.41 8.81 21.85
C LEU A 51 39.93 10.11 22.50
N LEU A 52 40.27 11.27 21.92
CA LEU A 52 39.78 12.56 22.40
C LEU A 52 38.26 12.72 22.24
N ILE A 53 37.65 12.23 21.15
CA ILE A 53 36.19 12.26 20.97
C ILE A 53 35.49 11.38 22.03
N VAL A 54 36.04 10.21 22.34
CA VAL A 54 35.46 9.30 23.35
C VAL A 54 35.64 9.83 24.77
N VAL A 55 36.76 10.47 25.07
CA VAL A 55 37.06 11.05 26.40
C VAL A 55 36.39 12.42 26.61
N ALA A 56 36.19 13.20 25.53
CA ALA A 56 35.54 14.51 25.54
C ALA A 56 34.03 14.45 25.26
N LEU A 57 33.38 13.30 25.47
CA LEU A 57 31.96 13.25 25.83
C LEU A 57 31.86 13.28 27.37
N PRO A 58 32.03 14.45 28.02
CA PRO A 58 31.71 14.55 29.42
C PRO A 58 30.22 14.31 29.52
N SER A 59 29.84 13.21 30.19
CA SER A 59 28.71 13.16 31.10
C SER A 59 27.73 14.31 30.90
N CYS A 60 26.94 14.27 29.82
CA CYS A 60 25.79 15.15 29.67
C CYS A 60 24.81 14.64 30.73
N ARG A 61 24.99 15.24 31.91
CA ARG A 61 24.15 15.12 33.08
C ARG A 61 22.72 15.30 32.61
N PHE A 62 22.01 14.18 32.55
CA PHE A 62 20.70 14.00 33.15
C PHE A 62 19.99 15.34 33.43
N LEU A 63 19.40 15.92 32.39
CA LEU A 63 18.46 17.02 32.57
C LEU A 63 17.20 16.41 33.20
N PRO A 64 16.78 16.87 34.40
CA PRO A 64 15.57 16.37 35.03
C PRO A 64 14.39 16.81 34.17
N GLN A 65 13.65 15.85 33.63
CA GLN A 65 12.37 16.10 33.01
C GLN A 65 11.42 16.58 34.11
N LYS A 66 11.07 17.87 34.09
CA LYS A 66 9.91 18.38 34.83
C LYS A 66 8.71 17.55 34.37
N GLU A 67 8.12 16.80 35.28
CA GLU A 67 6.81 16.19 35.09
C GLU A 67 5.78 17.33 35.01
N GLY A 68 5.64 17.89 33.81
CA GLY A 68 4.50 18.71 33.46
C GLY A 68 3.26 17.82 33.62
N ALA A 69 2.37 18.23 34.52
CA ALA A 69 1.09 17.62 34.76
C ALA A 69 0.42 17.28 33.42
N ARG A 70 0.44 15.99 33.08
CA ARG A 70 -0.35 15.41 32.01
C ARG A 70 -1.78 15.38 32.51
N GLU A 71 -2.49 16.47 32.29
CA GLU A 71 -3.95 16.46 32.28
C GLU A 71 -4.35 15.43 31.22
N ARG A 72 -4.71 14.24 31.70
CA ARG A 72 -5.30 13.21 30.86
C ARG A 72 -6.64 13.78 30.43
N GLU A 73 -6.69 14.31 29.23
CA GLU A 73 -7.95 14.46 28.53
C GLU A 73 -8.55 13.05 28.42
N GLN A 74 -9.47 12.78 29.34
CA GLN A 74 -10.23 11.54 29.39
C GLN A 74 -11.05 11.50 28.12
N LEU A 75 -10.59 10.72 27.15
CA LEU A 75 -11.45 10.21 26.10
C LEU A 75 -12.71 9.66 26.80
N PRO A 76 -13.92 10.13 26.46
CA PRO A 76 -15.12 9.70 27.15
C PRO A 76 -15.17 8.17 27.10
N ARG A 77 -15.30 7.54 28.28
CA ARG A 77 -15.63 6.12 28.38
C ARG A 77 -16.91 5.93 27.59
N ILE A 78 -16.78 5.42 26.37
CA ILE A 78 -17.89 4.79 25.68
C ILE A 78 -18.27 3.61 26.57
N THR A 79 -19.28 3.84 27.40
CA THR A 79 -19.86 2.80 28.26
C THR A 79 -20.21 1.64 27.35
N GLN A 80 -19.87 0.42 27.74
CA GLN A 80 -20.06 -0.80 26.94
C GLN A 80 -21.49 -0.97 26.41
N LYS A 81 -22.48 -0.25 26.98
CA LYS A 81 -23.84 -0.08 26.47
C LYS A 81 -23.97 0.53 25.06
N GLN A 82 -22.92 1.17 24.52
CA GLN A 82 -22.90 1.75 23.17
C GLN A 82 -22.17 0.90 22.13
N ALA A 83 -21.48 -0.18 22.54
CA ALA A 83 -20.81 -1.12 21.63
C ALA A 83 -21.75 -2.17 21.02
N GLU A 84 -23.01 -2.23 21.47
CA GLU A 84 -24.00 -3.23 21.07
C GLU A 84 -25.09 -2.68 20.14
N ARG A 85 -24.89 -1.47 19.56
CA ARG A 85 -25.67 -1.08 18.38
C ARG A 85 -25.20 -1.94 17.21
N LYS A 86 -25.82 -3.11 17.08
CA LYS A 86 -25.83 -3.91 15.87
C LYS A 86 -26.03 -2.95 14.71
N ILE A 87 -25.07 -2.88 13.80
CA ILE A 87 -25.28 -2.25 12.49
C ILE A 87 -26.37 -3.11 11.85
N VAL A 88 -27.62 -2.67 12.00
CA VAL A 88 -28.74 -3.21 11.25
C VAL A 88 -28.55 -2.64 9.86
N PHE A 89 -27.78 -3.37 9.05
CA PHE A 89 -27.83 -3.23 7.62
C PHE A 89 -29.20 -3.79 7.22
N GLU A 90 -30.20 -2.91 7.19
CA GLU A 90 -31.47 -3.21 6.57
C GLU A 90 -31.21 -3.20 5.07
N GLU A 91 -31.05 -4.40 4.53
CA GLU A 91 -30.94 -4.62 3.10
C GLU A 91 -32.25 -4.10 2.48
N PRO A 92 -32.21 -3.19 1.50
CA PRO A 92 -33.42 -2.72 0.84
C PRO A 92 -34.12 -3.92 0.20
N ASP A 93 -35.40 -4.11 0.51
CA ASP A 93 -36.21 -5.19 -0.03
C ASP A 93 -36.03 -5.23 -1.55
N ILE A 94 -35.42 -6.30 -2.05
CA ILE A 94 -35.38 -6.60 -3.47
C ILE A 94 -36.85 -6.70 -3.89
N PRO A 95 -37.34 -5.90 -4.88
CA PRO A 95 -38.71 -6.02 -5.31
C PRO A 95 -38.97 -7.48 -5.65
N GLU A 96 -39.99 -8.05 -5.00
CA GLU A 96 -40.39 -9.44 -5.14
C GLU A 96 -40.37 -9.80 -6.63
N PRO A 97 -39.55 -10.78 -7.05
CA PRO A 97 -39.53 -11.21 -8.43
C PRO A 97 -40.96 -11.57 -8.81
N GLN A 98 -41.55 -10.81 -9.72
CA GLN A 98 -42.86 -11.14 -10.25
C GLN A 98 -42.74 -12.54 -10.84
N GLU A 99 -43.37 -13.51 -10.18
CA GLU A 99 -43.52 -14.86 -10.68
C GLU A 99 -44.22 -14.77 -12.04
N THR A 100 -43.43 -14.78 -13.10
CA THR A 100 -43.95 -15.15 -14.40
C THR A 100 -44.23 -16.64 -14.31
N VAL A 101 -45.49 -16.94 -14.07
CA VAL A 101 -46.07 -18.28 -14.11
C VAL A 101 -45.84 -18.84 -15.50
N ILE A 102 -44.70 -19.51 -15.71
CA ILE A 102 -44.50 -20.39 -16.85
C ILE A 102 -45.08 -21.74 -16.46
N THR A 103 -46.38 -21.90 -16.68
CA THR A 103 -47.03 -23.21 -16.70
C THR A 103 -46.53 -24.00 -17.90
N GLY A 104 -45.53 -24.84 -17.68
CA GLY A 104 -45.04 -25.79 -18.67
C GLY A 104 -44.45 -27.01 -17.97
N LYS A 105 -45.28 -28.05 -17.77
CA LYS A 105 -44.81 -29.37 -17.33
C LYS A 105 -43.96 -29.98 -18.43
N GLU A 106 -42.65 -30.02 -18.26
CA GLU A 106 -41.81 -30.97 -18.98
C GLU A 106 -40.83 -31.61 -18.00
N LYS A 107 -41.05 -32.91 -17.74
CA LYS A 107 -40.21 -33.73 -16.87
C LYS A 107 -38.87 -33.96 -17.57
N MET A 108 -37.91 -33.08 -17.33
CA MET A 108 -36.52 -33.33 -17.70
C MET A 108 -35.89 -34.21 -16.62
N SER A 109 -35.55 -35.44 -16.99
CA SER A 109 -34.79 -36.37 -16.16
C SER A 109 -33.41 -35.79 -15.87
N VAL A 110 -33.23 -35.21 -14.69
CA VAL A 110 -31.92 -34.74 -14.23
C VAL A 110 -31.12 -35.96 -13.80
N SER A 111 -30.33 -36.49 -14.74
CA SER A 111 -29.21 -37.37 -14.46
C SER A 111 -28.32 -36.69 -13.42
N SER A 112 -28.27 -37.28 -12.22
CA SER A 112 -27.45 -36.83 -11.09
C SER A 112 -25.98 -37.07 -11.37
N SER A 113 -25.41 -36.39 -12.37
CA SER A 113 -23.97 -36.24 -12.44
C SER A 113 -23.56 -35.39 -11.24
N ALA A 114 -22.77 -35.98 -10.35
CA ALA A 114 -22.26 -35.32 -9.16
C ALA A 114 -21.64 -33.97 -9.56
N VAL A 115 -22.33 -32.88 -9.23
CA VAL A 115 -21.80 -31.53 -9.35
C VAL A 115 -20.58 -31.50 -8.47
N LYS A 116 -19.38 -31.54 -9.07
CA LYS A 116 -18.15 -31.09 -8.39
C LYS A 116 -18.47 -29.72 -7.84
N GLY A 117 -18.71 -29.64 -6.53
CA GLY A 117 -19.26 -28.47 -5.87
C GLY A 117 -18.42 -27.26 -6.21
N ARG A 118 -18.96 -26.37 -7.06
CA ARG A 118 -18.31 -25.08 -7.31
C ARG A 118 -18.44 -24.31 -6.01
N ARG A 119 -17.31 -24.03 -5.37
CA ARG A 119 -17.30 -23.14 -4.21
C ARG A 119 -17.83 -21.76 -4.64
N PRO A 120 -18.59 -21.07 -3.78
CA PRO A 120 -18.97 -19.68 -4.05
C PRO A 120 -17.71 -18.83 -4.25
N LYS A 121 -17.78 -17.86 -5.17
CA LYS A 121 -16.69 -16.92 -5.44
C LYS A 121 -17.04 -15.58 -4.82
N VAL A 122 -16.03 -14.90 -4.28
CA VAL A 122 -16.14 -13.55 -3.69
C VAL A 122 -15.08 -12.67 -4.36
N ALA A 123 -15.45 -11.42 -4.66
CA ALA A 123 -14.54 -10.37 -5.08
C ALA A 123 -14.58 -9.26 -4.04
N ILE A 124 -13.42 -8.66 -3.75
CA ILE A 124 -13.29 -7.55 -2.80
C ILE A 124 -12.70 -6.37 -3.57
N ILE A 125 -13.47 -5.29 -3.63
CA ILE A 125 -13.10 -4.04 -4.29
C ILE A 125 -12.84 -3.00 -3.20
N ILE A 126 -11.74 -2.28 -3.33
CA ILE A 126 -11.39 -1.17 -2.45
C ILE A 126 -11.58 0.13 -3.22
N ASP A 127 -12.64 0.85 -2.86
CA ASP A 127 -12.97 2.17 -3.40
C ASP A 127 -12.14 3.30 -2.74
N ASP A 128 -12.31 4.52 -3.25
CA ASP A 128 -11.71 5.75 -2.74
C ASP A 128 -10.18 5.78 -2.69
N MET A 129 -9.52 5.00 -3.55
CA MET A 129 -8.07 5.04 -3.67
C MET A 129 -7.60 6.35 -4.33
N GLY A 130 -6.42 6.83 -3.91
CA GLY A 130 -5.76 7.99 -4.53
C GLY A 130 -5.70 9.27 -3.67
N TYR A 131 -6.56 9.46 -2.67
CA TYR A 131 -6.48 10.64 -1.78
C TYR A 131 -5.49 10.46 -0.61
N HIS A 132 -5.40 9.26 -0.04
CA HIS A 132 -4.59 9.00 1.14
C HIS A 132 -3.32 8.19 0.82
N GLN A 133 -2.17 8.85 0.84
CA GLN A 133 -0.91 8.22 0.46
C GLN A 133 -0.49 7.05 1.37
N GLN A 134 -0.67 7.19 2.68
CA GLN A 134 -0.23 6.17 3.64
C GLN A 134 -1.18 4.97 3.68
N ILE A 135 -2.49 5.25 3.66
CA ILE A 135 -3.54 4.21 3.66
C ILE A 135 -3.44 3.40 2.37
N GLY A 136 -3.40 4.07 1.22
CA GLY A 136 -3.27 3.39 -0.08
C GLY A 136 -2.00 2.53 -0.17
N ARG A 137 -0.85 3.02 0.32
CA ARG A 137 0.38 2.22 0.40
C ARG A 137 0.23 0.96 1.26
N ARG A 138 -0.44 1.05 2.41
CA ARG A 138 -0.68 -0.10 3.30
C ARG A 138 -1.62 -1.12 2.65
N LEU A 139 -2.66 -0.65 1.98
CA LEU A 139 -3.61 -1.51 1.28
C LEU A 139 -2.93 -2.27 0.12
N LEU A 140 -2.11 -1.60 -0.68
CA LEU A 140 -1.35 -2.23 -1.76
C LEU A 140 -0.30 -3.23 -1.26
N ALA A 141 0.18 -3.07 -0.03
CA ALA A 141 1.13 -3.98 0.59
C ALA A 141 0.48 -5.28 1.12
N LEU A 142 -0.86 -5.38 1.16
CA LEU A 142 -1.54 -6.59 1.60
C LEU A 142 -1.35 -7.74 0.59
N ASP A 143 -0.95 -8.90 1.07
CA ASP A 143 -0.82 -10.12 0.25
C ASP A 143 -2.18 -10.81 0.07
N LEU A 144 -3.15 -10.07 -0.46
CA LEU A 144 -4.51 -10.52 -0.74
C LEU A 144 -4.87 -10.22 -2.18
N ASN A 145 -5.71 -11.04 -2.82
CA ASN A 145 -6.20 -10.75 -4.18
C ASN A 145 -7.33 -9.71 -4.11
N LEU A 146 -6.96 -8.43 -4.12
CA LEU A 146 -7.87 -7.29 -4.06
C LEU A 146 -7.90 -6.54 -5.39
N THR A 147 -9.08 -6.01 -5.72
CA THR A 147 -9.28 -5.07 -6.82
C THR A 147 -9.30 -3.65 -6.25
N PHE A 148 -8.64 -2.70 -6.92
CA PHE A 148 -8.54 -1.31 -6.45
C PHE A 148 -9.23 -0.36 -7.42
N SER A 149 -10.08 0.51 -6.90
CA SER A 149 -10.80 1.52 -7.67
C SER A 149 -10.30 2.91 -7.32
N PHE A 150 -9.77 3.64 -8.30
CA PHE A 150 -9.10 4.92 -8.08
C PHE A 150 -9.96 6.12 -8.48
N LEU A 151 -9.98 7.13 -7.60
CA LEU A 151 -10.62 8.41 -7.87
C LEU A 151 -9.85 9.19 -8.96
N PRO A 152 -10.52 9.70 -10.00
CA PRO A 152 -9.87 10.52 -11.01
C PRO A 152 -9.39 11.84 -10.37
N GLY A 153 -8.16 12.24 -10.70
CA GLY A 153 -7.61 13.52 -10.26
C GLY A 153 -7.21 13.61 -8.78
N ALA A 154 -7.31 12.53 -7.99
CA ALA A 154 -6.79 12.56 -6.62
C ALA A 154 -5.24 12.61 -6.59
N PRO A 155 -4.61 13.25 -5.58
CA PRO A 155 -3.19 13.62 -5.61
C PRO A 155 -2.21 12.45 -5.78
N PHE A 156 -2.61 11.25 -5.38
CA PHE A 156 -1.75 10.06 -5.42
C PHE A 156 -2.28 8.97 -6.34
N THR A 157 -3.35 9.22 -7.12
CA THR A 157 -3.96 8.25 -8.03
C THR A 157 -2.93 7.64 -8.96
N LEU A 158 -2.27 8.45 -9.81
CA LEU A 158 -1.32 7.94 -10.80
C LEU A 158 -0.21 7.07 -10.18
N LYS A 159 0.33 7.50 -9.04
CA LYS A 159 1.41 6.75 -8.38
C LYS A 159 0.91 5.41 -7.83
N GLN A 160 -0.24 5.41 -7.17
CA GLN A 160 -0.77 4.20 -6.53
C GLN A 160 -1.38 3.24 -7.55
N GLU A 161 -2.02 3.76 -8.59
CA GLU A 161 -2.59 3.01 -9.71
C GLU A 161 -1.50 2.28 -10.49
N ASN A 162 -0.42 2.99 -10.85
CA ASN A 162 0.74 2.37 -11.51
C ASN A 162 1.36 1.28 -10.63
N GLN A 163 1.50 1.54 -9.32
CA GLN A 163 2.00 0.53 -8.39
C GLN A 163 1.06 -0.70 -8.34
N ALA A 164 -0.26 -0.51 -8.31
CA ALA A 164 -1.23 -1.60 -8.31
C ALA A 164 -1.14 -2.42 -9.62
N TRP A 165 -1.05 -1.74 -10.75
CA TRP A 165 -0.90 -2.35 -12.07
C TRP A 165 0.39 -3.17 -12.17
N GLU A 166 1.53 -2.60 -11.75
CA GLU A 166 2.84 -3.29 -11.73
C GLU A 166 2.85 -4.53 -10.83
N GLN A 167 2.07 -4.51 -9.73
CA GLN A 167 1.87 -5.66 -8.86
C GLN A 167 0.91 -6.71 -9.44
N GLY A 168 0.33 -6.46 -10.62
CA GLY A 168 -0.64 -7.35 -11.25
C GLY A 168 -2.00 -7.37 -10.55
N ARG A 169 -2.38 -6.26 -9.90
CA ARG A 169 -3.71 -6.07 -9.30
C ARG A 169 -4.72 -5.67 -10.39
N ASP A 170 -5.98 -6.02 -10.16
CA ASP A 170 -7.08 -5.46 -10.96
C ASP A 170 -7.30 -3.99 -10.56
N VAL A 171 -7.39 -3.12 -11.56
CA VAL A 171 -7.51 -1.67 -11.41
C VAL A 171 -8.81 -1.20 -12.08
N MET A 172 -9.56 -0.36 -11.37
CA MET A 172 -10.85 0.20 -11.82
C MET A 172 -10.88 1.72 -11.61
N LEU A 173 -11.77 2.39 -12.33
CA LEU A 173 -12.09 3.80 -12.12
C LEU A 173 -13.19 3.93 -11.04
N HIS A 174 -12.90 4.70 -9.99
CA HIS A 174 -13.91 5.11 -9.01
C HIS A 174 -14.50 6.45 -9.45
N MET A 175 -15.57 6.39 -10.25
CA MET A 175 -16.19 7.56 -10.86
C MET A 175 -17.13 8.27 -9.88
N PRO A 176 -16.86 9.55 -9.51
CA PRO A 176 -17.79 10.30 -8.69
C PRO A 176 -19.09 10.60 -9.45
N MET A 177 -20.23 10.54 -8.79
CA MET A 177 -21.55 10.80 -9.37
C MET A 177 -22.43 11.60 -8.39
N GLU A 178 -23.47 12.23 -8.91
CA GLU A 178 -24.42 13.02 -8.13
C GLU A 178 -25.06 12.21 -7.01
N ALA A 179 -24.94 12.73 -5.79
CA ALA A 179 -25.60 12.16 -4.62
C ALA A 179 -27.08 12.51 -4.61
N ARG A 180 -27.91 11.64 -3.99
CA ARG A 180 -29.34 11.91 -3.83
C ARG A 180 -29.63 13.19 -3.01
N SER A 181 -28.76 13.53 -2.08
CA SER A 181 -28.86 14.74 -1.27
C SER A 181 -27.83 15.76 -1.72
N ALA A 182 -28.29 16.98 -1.99
CA ALA A 182 -27.44 18.12 -2.36
C ALA A 182 -26.49 18.59 -1.23
N VAL A 183 -26.66 18.09 -0.01
CA VAL A 183 -25.76 18.38 1.12
C VAL A 183 -24.39 17.76 0.92
N TRP A 184 -24.32 16.62 0.22
CA TRP A 184 -23.08 15.92 -0.01
C TRP A 184 -22.44 16.37 -1.32
N ASN A 185 -21.21 16.86 -1.23
CA ASN A 185 -20.39 17.16 -2.39
C ASN A 185 -19.65 15.89 -2.83
N PRO A 186 -19.97 15.30 -4.00
CA PRO A 186 -19.28 14.11 -4.51
C PRO A 186 -17.83 14.38 -4.94
N GLY A 187 -17.44 15.66 -5.02
CA GLY A 187 -16.10 16.08 -5.39
C GLY A 187 -15.97 16.50 -6.86
N PRO A 188 -14.75 16.88 -7.28
CA PRO A 188 -14.49 17.31 -8.64
C PRO A 188 -14.68 16.16 -9.64
N GLY A 189 -15.14 16.51 -10.85
CA GLY A 189 -15.34 15.54 -11.92
C GLY A 189 -16.55 14.61 -11.74
N ALA A 190 -17.44 14.91 -10.79
CA ALA A 190 -18.66 14.14 -10.61
C ALA A 190 -19.61 14.27 -11.80
N LEU A 191 -20.22 13.15 -12.19
CA LEU A 191 -21.30 13.12 -13.19
C LEU A 191 -22.62 13.54 -12.55
N TYR A 192 -23.29 14.51 -13.15
CA TYR A 192 -24.60 14.99 -12.69
C TYR A 192 -25.70 14.63 -13.69
N LEU A 193 -26.92 14.39 -13.19
CA LEU A 193 -28.10 14.06 -14.00
C LEU A 193 -28.48 15.17 -14.98
N LYS A 194 -28.11 16.41 -14.68
CA LYS A 194 -28.33 17.57 -15.56
C LYS A 194 -27.36 17.65 -16.74
N PHE A 195 -26.34 16.80 -16.80
CA PHE A 195 -25.39 16.80 -17.91
C PHE A 195 -26.01 16.21 -19.17
N SER A 196 -25.73 16.83 -20.30
CA SER A 196 -26.03 16.27 -21.62
C SER A 196 -25.06 15.12 -21.92
N PRO A 197 -25.44 14.09 -22.72
CA PRO A 197 -24.58 12.93 -23.01
C PRO A 197 -23.18 13.23 -23.57
N GLU A 198 -22.95 14.42 -24.12
CA GLU A 198 -21.69 14.86 -24.72
C GLU A 198 -20.71 15.49 -23.71
N LYS A 199 -21.09 15.61 -22.43
CA LYS A 199 -20.32 16.28 -21.36
C LYS A 199 -20.18 15.39 -20.14
#